data_AF-A5VJK6-F1
#
_entry.id   AF-A5VJK6-F1
#
_cell.length_a   1.000
_cell.length_b   1.000
_cell.length_c   1.000
_cell.angle_alpha   90.00
_cell.angle_beta   90.00
_cell.angle_gamma   90.00
#
_symmetry.space_group_name_H-M   'P 1'
#
loop_
_entity.id
_entity.type
_entity.pdbx_description
1 polymer ?
#
loop_
_entity_poly.entity_id
_entity_poly.type
_entity_poly.pdbx_seq_one_letter_code
_entity_poly.pdbx_strand_id
1 'polypeptide(L)'
;MTYSEQMLDQLEAGKLKEAQNSFKLALINDDDDMLFSLAEELYALGFLQQARTIYLKLLDRYPDEDELKTNLATIAIDEGHNDEALSYLAQIKPDSPAYVQSLLVAADLYQTEEEFEVTEEKLKEAYALAPDEPAVEFALGEFYFMVGQYSEAIQYYFQLIKNGYTDFAKVDIAGRLGICYAQSGQFKKALGYFNQVKPEYQTSDIRFQKGLTQLQLGDTEKAIKTLEDLINDDNQYASAYPELAKAYEKENKYQQALRVVQEGLSVDQYNEYLYSLAAEITSHLGDQKLMKKYLVKAHELAPENMTITLQYSNFLLHQHDDEANIKLLSPLVKEDETDPQLYWNLTRSYQRTDQLELAGKYYEAALPAYSENPTFLKELINYYRETGETDKLMDELEHYLRLVPTDTEMQDLYDQYEDYK
;
A
#
# COMPACT_ATOMS: atom_id res chain seq x y z
N MET A 1 3.47 -53.10 -1.55
CA MET A 1 3.51 -51.82 -0.84
C MET A 1 4.90 -51.66 -0.27
N THR A 2 5.68 -50.74 -0.80
CA THR A 2 7.05 -50.44 -0.34
C THR A 2 7.01 -49.86 1.08
N TYR A 3 8.14 -49.78 1.77
CA TYR A 3 8.13 -49.14 3.09
C TYR A 3 7.95 -47.62 2.99
N SER A 4 8.33 -47.03 1.85
CA SER A 4 8.08 -45.63 1.48
C SER A 4 6.59 -45.35 1.33
N GLU A 5 5.85 -46.17 0.57
CA GLU A 5 4.40 -46.08 0.45
C GLU A 5 3.71 -46.28 1.81
N GLN A 6 4.14 -47.29 2.59
CA GLN A 6 3.60 -47.51 3.94
C GLN A 6 3.83 -46.32 4.86
N MET A 7 4.99 -45.66 4.77
CA MET A 7 5.27 -44.47 5.56
C MET A 7 4.31 -43.33 5.21
N LEU A 8 4.12 -43.03 3.92
CA LEU A 8 3.23 -41.96 3.46
C LEU A 8 1.78 -42.22 3.87
N ASP A 9 1.27 -43.44 3.67
CA ASP A 9 -0.07 -43.86 4.12
C ASP A 9 -0.25 -43.68 5.64
N GLN A 10 0.79 -43.99 6.41
CA GLN A 10 0.76 -43.84 7.86
C GLN A 10 0.83 -42.38 8.31
N LEU A 11 1.54 -41.51 7.58
CA LEU A 11 1.55 -40.07 7.82
C LEU A 11 0.16 -39.48 7.56
N GLU A 12 -0.47 -39.83 6.44
CA GLU A 12 -1.84 -39.40 6.12
C GLU A 12 -2.84 -39.86 7.19
N ALA A 13 -2.66 -41.08 7.72
CA ALA A 13 -3.47 -41.61 8.81
C ALA A 13 -3.12 -41.05 10.20
N GLY A 14 -2.17 -40.12 10.33
CA GLY A 14 -1.73 -39.54 11.62
C GLY A 14 -0.95 -40.50 12.53
N LYS A 15 -0.48 -41.63 12.00
CA LYS A 15 0.20 -42.69 12.74
C LYS A 15 1.72 -42.50 12.78
N LEU A 16 2.16 -41.41 13.40
CA LEU A 16 3.57 -40.98 13.37
C LEU A 16 4.59 -42.04 13.85
N LYS A 17 4.24 -42.85 14.85
CA LYS A 17 5.13 -43.92 15.34
C LYS A 17 5.31 -45.06 14.34
N GLU A 18 4.24 -45.42 13.64
CA GLU A 18 4.29 -46.43 12.59
C GLU A 18 5.09 -45.88 11.41
N ALA A 19 4.81 -44.63 11.00
CA ALA A 19 5.54 -43.95 9.93
C ALA A 19 7.05 -43.90 10.21
N GLN A 20 7.47 -43.60 11.44
CA GLN A 20 8.89 -43.63 11.83
C GLN A 20 9.52 -45.02 11.71
N ASN A 21 8.77 -46.10 11.97
CA ASN A 21 9.28 -47.45 11.79
C ASN A 21 9.39 -47.80 10.30
N SER A 22 8.37 -47.45 9.51
CA SER A 22 8.37 -47.64 8.06
C SER A 22 9.50 -46.85 7.39
N PHE A 23 9.76 -45.61 7.83
CA PHE A 23 10.91 -44.82 7.37
C PHE A 23 12.25 -45.54 7.56
N LYS A 24 12.48 -46.09 8.76
CA LYS A 24 13.71 -46.85 9.04
C LYS A 24 13.81 -48.10 8.16
N LEU A 25 12.68 -48.76 7.89
CA LEU A 25 12.65 -49.92 7.00
C LEU A 25 12.88 -49.52 5.54
N ALA A 26 12.34 -48.38 5.09
CA ALA A 26 12.58 -47.83 3.75
C ALA A 26 14.07 -47.57 3.53
N LEU A 27 14.74 -46.90 4.47
CA LEU A 27 16.18 -46.63 4.41
C LEU A 27 17.06 -47.90 4.30
N ILE A 28 16.53 -49.07 4.63
CA ILE A 28 17.26 -50.35 4.59
C ILE A 28 16.90 -51.17 3.35
N ASN A 29 15.62 -51.18 2.96
CA ASN A 29 15.07 -52.18 2.03
C ASN A 29 14.58 -51.59 0.70
N ASP A 30 14.20 -50.32 0.67
CA ASP A 30 13.72 -49.69 -0.56
C ASP A 30 14.92 -49.26 -1.43
N ASP A 31 14.69 -49.18 -2.74
CA ASP A 31 15.73 -48.77 -3.69
C ASP A 31 15.91 -47.23 -3.72
N ASP A 32 16.95 -46.78 -4.41
CA ASP A 32 17.37 -45.38 -4.38
C ASP A 32 16.34 -44.46 -5.06
N ASP A 33 15.64 -44.92 -6.10
CA ASP A 33 14.60 -44.15 -6.82
C ASP A 33 13.36 -43.97 -5.93
N MET A 34 12.96 -45.02 -5.22
CA MET A 34 11.88 -44.95 -4.22
C MET A 34 12.23 -44.02 -3.07
N LEU A 35 13.49 -44.08 -2.61
CA LEU A 35 13.98 -43.18 -1.56
C LEU A 35 14.00 -41.73 -2.03
N PHE A 36 14.46 -41.45 -3.25
CA PHE A 36 14.42 -40.10 -3.81
C PHE A 36 12.99 -39.56 -3.86
N SER A 37 12.06 -40.35 -4.41
CA SER A 37 10.63 -39.99 -4.47
C SER A 37 10.04 -39.75 -3.06
N LEU A 38 10.41 -40.60 -2.09
CA LEU A 38 10.01 -40.42 -0.70
C LEU A 38 10.57 -39.11 -0.11
N ALA A 39 11.81 -38.73 -0.45
CA ALA A 39 12.42 -37.51 0.04
C ALA A 39 11.72 -36.25 -0.51
N GLU A 40 11.31 -36.25 -1.78
CA GLU A 40 10.52 -35.17 -2.39
C GLU A 40 9.17 -35.00 -1.70
N GLU A 41 8.44 -36.10 -1.48
CA GLU A 41 7.15 -36.08 -0.79
C GLU A 41 7.29 -35.64 0.67
N LEU A 42 8.31 -36.14 1.37
CA LEU A 42 8.58 -35.72 2.75
C LEU A 42 8.98 -34.26 2.84
N TYR A 43 9.72 -33.73 1.86
CA TYR A 43 10.02 -32.31 1.76
C TYR A 43 8.73 -31.49 1.58
N ALA A 44 7.88 -31.85 0.62
CA ALA A 44 6.61 -31.18 0.36
C ALA A 44 5.66 -31.22 1.57
N LEU A 45 5.73 -32.27 2.39
CA LEU A 45 4.98 -32.42 3.64
C LEU A 45 5.63 -31.72 4.86
N GLY A 46 6.80 -31.11 4.71
CA GLY A 46 7.53 -30.40 5.76
C GLY A 46 8.33 -31.31 6.71
N PHE A 47 8.52 -32.59 6.40
CA PHE A 47 9.38 -33.52 7.14
C PHE A 47 10.85 -33.37 6.72
N LEU A 48 11.38 -32.15 6.88
CA LEU A 48 12.70 -31.72 6.39
C LEU A 48 13.84 -32.63 6.86
N GLN A 49 13.82 -33.05 8.13
CA GLN A 49 14.87 -33.89 8.72
C GLN A 49 14.92 -35.30 8.10
N GLN A 50 13.76 -35.88 7.79
CA GLN A 50 13.66 -37.18 7.15
C GLN A 50 14.07 -37.10 5.67
N ALA A 51 13.62 -36.07 4.95
CA ALA A 51 14.05 -35.80 3.58
C ALA A 51 15.58 -35.61 3.51
N ARG A 52 16.15 -34.78 4.38
CA ARG A 52 17.60 -34.55 4.51
C ARG A 52 18.35 -35.85 4.76
N THR A 53 17.85 -36.71 5.65
CA THR A 53 18.46 -38.01 5.95
C THR A 53 18.54 -38.89 4.71
N ILE A 54 17.49 -38.90 3.87
CA ILE A 54 17.51 -39.63 2.61
C ILE A 54 18.49 -39.00 1.63
N TYR A 55 18.42 -37.68 1.41
CA TYR A 55 19.31 -37.02 0.45
C TYR A 55 20.79 -37.16 0.81
N LEU A 56 21.15 -37.09 2.11
CA LEU A 56 22.53 -37.34 2.55
C LEU A 56 22.97 -38.79 2.28
N LYS A 57 22.07 -39.77 2.48
CA LYS A 57 22.35 -41.19 2.16
C LYS A 57 22.54 -41.38 0.65
N LEU A 58 21.71 -40.75 -0.17
CA LEU A 58 21.83 -40.82 -1.63
C LEU A 58 23.11 -40.13 -2.10
N LEU A 59 23.46 -38.96 -1.53
CA LEU A 59 24.67 -38.22 -1.90
C LEU A 59 25.96 -38.97 -1.55
N ASP A 60 25.99 -39.71 -0.43
CA ASP A 60 27.13 -40.59 -0.08
C ASP A 60 27.36 -41.67 -1.15
N ARG A 61 26.29 -42.15 -1.77
CA ARG A 61 26.34 -43.17 -2.83
C ARG A 61 26.58 -42.58 -4.22
N TYR A 62 26.08 -41.38 -4.47
CA TYR A 62 26.12 -40.67 -5.75
C TYR A 62 26.70 -39.25 -5.56
N PRO A 63 28.02 -39.12 -5.26
CA PRO A 63 28.63 -37.83 -4.89
C PRO A 63 28.66 -36.79 -6.02
N ASP A 64 28.54 -37.26 -7.27
CA ASP A 64 28.53 -36.43 -8.47
C ASP A 64 27.10 -36.02 -8.90
N GLU A 65 26.06 -36.48 -8.19
CA GLU A 65 24.67 -36.10 -8.47
C GLU A 65 24.34 -34.75 -7.82
N ASP A 66 24.53 -33.68 -8.60
CA ASP A 66 24.39 -32.31 -8.10
C ASP A 66 22.95 -31.91 -7.77
N GLU A 67 21.94 -32.61 -8.31
CA GLU A 67 20.53 -32.43 -7.92
C GLU A 67 20.31 -32.69 -6.41
N LEU A 68 21.03 -33.65 -5.84
CA LEU A 68 20.97 -33.93 -4.41
C LEU A 68 21.53 -32.75 -3.60
N LYS A 69 22.55 -32.05 -4.12
CA LYS A 69 23.13 -30.86 -3.48
C LYS A 69 22.16 -29.69 -3.55
N THR A 70 21.43 -29.48 -4.65
CA THR A 70 20.38 -28.45 -4.72
C THR A 70 19.23 -28.72 -3.75
N ASN A 71 18.81 -29.99 -3.61
CA ASN A 71 17.76 -30.36 -2.67
C ASN A 71 18.21 -30.19 -1.21
N LEU A 72 19.45 -30.55 -0.88
CA LEU A 72 20.03 -30.30 0.44
C LEU A 72 20.22 -28.82 0.74
N ALA A 73 20.60 -28.01 -0.26
CA ALA A 73 20.68 -26.56 -0.12
C ALA A 73 19.31 -25.95 0.20
N THR A 74 18.26 -26.38 -0.52
CA THR A 74 16.89 -25.94 -0.29
C THR A 74 16.43 -26.27 1.13
N ILE A 75 16.68 -27.49 1.61
CA ILE A 75 16.37 -27.86 3.00
C ILE A 75 17.18 -27.02 3.99
N ALA A 76 18.46 -26.76 3.72
CA ALA A 76 19.29 -25.94 4.60
C ALA A 76 18.75 -24.50 4.69
N ILE A 77 18.24 -23.91 3.60
CA ILE A 77 17.56 -22.60 3.60
C ILE A 77 16.31 -22.64 4.49
N ASP A 78 15.45 -23.65 4.31
CA ASP A 78 14.22 -23.79 5.11
C ASP A 78 14.50 -24.00 6.62
N GLU A 79 15.67 -24.53 6.96
CA GLU A 79 16.15 -24.67 8.35
C GLU A 79 16.90 -23.42 8.88
N GLY A 80 17.12 -22.40 8.05
CA GLY A 80 17.86 -21.19 8.39
C GLY A 80 19.39 -21.37 8.41
N HIS A 81 19.91 -22.44 7.80
CA HIS A 81 21.33 -22.77 7.70
C HIS A 81 21.93 -22.27 6.38
N ASN A 82 21.88 -20.95 6.15
CA ASN A 82 22.26 -20.30 4.88
C ASN A 82 23.71 -20.60 4.44
N ASP A 83 24.67 -20.60 5.38
CA ASP A 83 26.07 -20.94 5.09
C ASP A 83 26.23 -22.37 4.56
N GLU A 84 25.46 -23.31 5.10
CA GLU A 84 25.46 -24.71 4.64
C GLU A 84 24.87 -24.80 3.24
N ALA A 85 23.77 -24.09 2.98
CA ALA A 85 23.14 -24.03 1.67
C ALA A 85 24.12 -23.52 0.60
N LEU A 86 24.77 -22.38 0.85
CA LEU A 86 25.77 -21.83 -0.06
C LEU A 86 26.96 -22.78 -0.25
N SER A 87 27.34 -23.55 0.77
CA SER A 87 28.40 -24.55 0.65
C SER A 87 28.01 -25.71 -0.29
N TYR A 88 26.77 -26.18 -0.27
CA TYR A 88 26.28 -27.16 -1.25
C TYR A 88 26.24 -26.58 -2.66
N LEU A 89 25.69 -25.38 -2.83
CA LEU A 89 25.54 -24.72 -4.13
C LEU A 89 26.91 -24.43 -4.78
N ALA A 90 27.90 -24.00 -3.99
CA ALA A 90 29.25 -23.70 -4.48
C ALA A 90 30.01 -24.92 -5.02
N GLN A 91 29.55 -26.14 -4.73
CA GLN A 91 30.15 -27.37 -5.26
C GLN A 91 29.64 -27.72 -6.67
N ILE A 92 28.54 -27.10 -7.10
CA ILE A 92 27.91 -27.35 -8.40
C ILE A 92 28.60 -26.48 -9.46
N LYS A 93 29.04 -27.12 -10.53
CA LYS A 93 29.83 -26.46 -11.59
C LYS A 93 28.93 -26.04 -12.77
N PRO A 94 29.36 -25.04 -13.57
CA PRO A 94 28.60 -24.58 -14.73
C PRO A 94 28.25 -25.63 -15.80
N ASP A 95 28.98 -26.74 -15.86
CA ASP A 95 28.74 -27.87 -16.77
C ASP A 95 27.73 -28.89 -16.22
N SER A 96 27.29 -28.72 -14.97
CA SER A 96 26.30 -29.59 -14.33
C SER A 96 24.89 -29.35 -14.87
N PRO A 97 24.09 -30.41 -15.12
CA PRO A 97 22.66 -30.26 -15.41
C PRO A 97 21.88 -29.52 -14.31
N ALA A 98 22.32 -29.61 -13.05
CA ALA A 98 21.69 -28.94 -11.92
C ALA A 98 22.12 -27.47 -11.77
N TYR A 99 23.01 -26.95 -12.61
CA TYR A 99 23.59 -25.62 -12.42
C TYR A 99 22.55 -24.51 -12.50
N VAL A 100 21.64 -24.56 -13.48
CA VAL A 100 20.55 -23.56 -13.60
C VAL A 100 19.67 -23.58 -12.36
N GLN A 101 19.29 -24.76 -11.87
CA GLN A 101 18.52 -24.90 -10.64
C GLN A 101 19.30 -24.35 -9.42
N SER A 102 20.61 -24.60 -9.34
CA SER A 102 21.46 -24.08 -8.27
C SER A 102 21.51 -22.55 -8.24
N LEU A 103 21.50 -21.90 -9.42
CA LEU A 103 21.44 -20.45 -9.54
C LEU A 103 20.10 -19.90 -9.06
N LEU A 104 18.99 -20.60 -9.36
CA LEU A 104 17.65 -20.22 -8.87
C LEU A 104 17.56 -20.35 -7.35
N VAL A 105 18.08 -21.44 -6.77
CA VAL A 105 18.11 -21.64 -5.31
C VAL A 105 19.01 -20.59 -4.63
N ALA A 106 20.17 -20.27 -5.22
CA ALA A 106 21.04 -19.22 -4.71
C ALA A 106 20.36 -17.84 -4.78
N ALA A 107 19.68 -17.54 -5.89
CA ALA A 107 18.95 -16.29 -6.06
C ALA A 107 17.83 -16.16 -5.02
N ASP A 108 17.05 -17.21 -4.77
CA ASP A 108 16.00 -17.21 -3.75
C ASP A 108 16.57 -16.91 -2.35
N LEU A 109 17.68 -17.56 -1.99
CA LEU A 109 18.39 -17.28 -0.74
C LEU A 109 18.83 -15.80 -0.65
N TYR A 110 19.55 -15.29 -1.64
CA TYR A 110 20.01 -13.90 -1.63
C TYR A 110 18.84 -12.90 -1.62
N GLN A 111 17.72 -13.25 -2.25
CA GLN A 111 16.52 -12.43 -2.23
C GLN A 111 15.92 -12.34 -0.83
N THR A 112 15.90 -13.44 -0.07
CA THR A 112 15.45 -13.43 1.34
C THR A 112 16.39 -12.64 2.26
N GLU A 113 17.66 -12.50 1.88
CA GLU A 113 18.66 -11.67 2.57
C GLU A 113 18.65 -10.20 2.10
N GLU A 114 17.75 -9.83 1.20
CA GLU A 114 17.66 -8.49 0.57
C GLU A 114 18.91 -8.09 -0.25
N GLU A 115 19.73 -9.06 -0.65
CA GLU A 115 20.90 -8.88 -1.51
C GLU A 115 20.47 -8.86 -2.99
N PHE A 116 19.77 -7.79 -3.36
CA PHE A 116 19.08 -7.68 -4.66
C PHE A 116 20.04 -7.68 -5.86
N GLU A 117 21.23 -7.09 -5.75
CA GLU A 117 22.20 -7.08 -6.84
C GLU A 117 22.72 -8.50 -7.15
N VAL A 118 22.99 -9.29 -6.11
CA VAL A 118 23.46 -10.68 -6.27
C VAL A 118 22.34 -11.56 -6.80
N THR A 119 21.12 -11.36 -6.30
CA THR A 119 19.91 -12.03 -6.80
C THR A 119 19.76 -11.80 -8.31
N GLU A 120 19.83 -10.55 -8.76
CA GLU A 120 19.70 -10.21 -10.18
C GLU A 120 20.81 -10.83 -11.03
N GLU A 121 22.06 -10.83 -10.54
CA GLU A 121 23.20 -11.47 -11.22
C GLU A 121 22.93 -12.96 -11.45
N LYS A 122 22.52 -13.69 -10.42
CA LYS A 122 22.26 -15.14 -10.51
C LYS A 122 21.09 -15.47 -11.41
N LEU A 123 20.01 -14.70 -11.35
CA LEU A 123 18.86 -14.90 -12.24
C LEU A 123 19.20 -14.58 -13.70
N LYS A 124 19.99 -13.54 -13.97
CA LYS A 124 20.47 -13.22 -15.34
C LYS A 124 21.42 -14.27 -15.87
N GLU A 125 22.29 -14.83 -15.02
CA GLU A 125 23.15 -15.95 -15.39
C GLU A 125 22.32 -17.19 -15.75
N ALA A 126 21.32 -17.54 -14.93
CA ALA A 126 20.39 -18.63 -15.22
C ALA A 126 19.66 -18.41 -16.56
N TYR A 127 19.20 -17.19 -16.82
CA TYR A 127 18.51 -16.84 -18.06
C TYR A 127 19.41 -16.87 -19.29
N ALA A 128 20.69 -16.52 -19.16
CA ALA A 128 21.64 -16.65 -20.26
C ALA A 128 21.89 -18.11 -20.66
N LEU A 129 21.80 -19.04 -19.71
CA LEU A 129 22.00 -20.47 -19.93
C LEU A 129 20.74 -21.18 -20.42
N ALA A 130 19.58 -20.79 -19.90
CA ALA A 130 18.30 -21.40 -20.21
C ALA A 130 17.21 -20.33 -20.44
N PRO A 131 17.28 -19.57 -21.55
CA PRO A 131 16.40 -18.43 -21.80
C PRO A 131 14.94 -18.81 -22.05
N ASP A 132 14.67 -20.06 -22.43
CA ASP A 132 13.32 -20.58 -22.69
C ASP A 132 12.79 -21.42 -21.51
N GLU A 133 13.50 -21.46 -20.37
CA GLU A 133 13.09 -22.20 -19.18
C GLU A 133 12.05 -21.39 -18.39
N PRO A 134 10.80 -21.86 -18.25
CA PRO A 134 9.72 -21.09 -17.64
C PRO A 134 9.99 -20.75 -16.17
N ALA A 135 10.69 -21.62 -15.44
CA ALA A 135 11.06 -21.36 -14.05
C ALA A 135 11.99 -20.14 -13.94
N VAL A 136 12.91 -19.96 -14.90
CA VAL A 136 13.85 -18.84 -14.93
C VAL A 136 13.14 -17.55 -15.34
N GLU A 137 12.30 -17.60 -16.38
CA GLU A 137 11.47 -16.46 -16.79
C GLU A 137 10.57 -16.00 -15.64
N PHE A 138 9.93 -16.94 -14.93
CA PHE A 138 9.08 -16.65 -13.79
C PHE A 138 9.87 -16.03 -12.63
N ALA A 139 11.04 -16.58 -12.28
CA ALA A 139 11.88 -16.05 -11.22
C ALA A 139 12.33 -14.60 -11.48
N LEU A 140 12.75 -14.28 -12.71
CA LEU A 140 13.05 -12.90 -13.10
C LEU A 140 11.81 -12.00 -13.03
N GLY A 141 10.65 -12.49 -13.48
CA GLY A 141 9.38 -11.79 -13.37
C GLY A 141 9.04 -11.42 -11.92
N GLU A 142 9.06 -12.41 -11.01
CA GLU A 142 8.77 -12.20 -9.59
C GLU A 142 9.81 -11.29 -8.91
N PHE A 143 11.10 -11.43 -9.24
CA PHE A 143 12.17 -10.57 -8.72
C PHE A 143 11.89 -9.10 -9.08
N TYR A 144 11.71 -8.79 -10.36
CA TYR A 144 11.43 -7.43 -10.80
C TYR A 144 10.09 -6.90 -10.29
N PHE A 145 9.09 -7.77 -10.12
CA PHE A 145 7.83 -7.42 -9.48
C PHE A 145 8.04 -6.99 -8.02
N MET A 146 8.83 -7.76 -7.25
CA MET A 146 9.12 -7.49 -5.85
C MET A 146 9.85 -6.16 -5.66
N VAL A 147 10.89 -5.89 -6.46
CA VAL A 147 11.66 -4.64 -6.36
C VAL A 147 10.97 -3.42 -6.99
N GLY A 148 9.71 -3.58 -7.45
CA GLY A 148 8.90 -2.50 -8.02
C GLY A 148 9.30 -2.09 -9.44
N GLN A 149 10.17 -2.86 -10.10
CA GLN A 149 10.58 -2.67 -11.50
C GLN A 149 9.55 -3.33 -12.44
N TYR A 150 8.34 -2.78 -12.43
CA TYR A 150 7.20 -3.38 -13.12
C TYR A 150 7.35 -3.45 -14.64
N SER A 151 8.14 -2.55 -15.25
CA SER A 151 8.35 -2.54 -16.70
C SER A 151 9.19 -3.72 -17.17
N GLU A 152 10.17 -4.11 -16.37
CA GLU A 152 11.05 -5.26 -16.55
C GLU A 152 10.26 -6.55 -16.31
N ALA A 153 9.52 -6.62 -15.19
CA ALA A 153 8.66 -7.76 -14.86
C ALA A 153 7.67 -8.10 -15.99
N ILE A 154 7.07 -7.08 -16.62
CA ILE A 154 6.15 -7.26 -17.76
C ILE A 154 6.81 -8.06 -18.89
N GLN A 155 8.10 -7.87 -19.17
CA GLN A 155 8.76 -8.55 -20.28
C GLN A 155 8.76 -10.06 -20.07
N TYR A 156 9.14 -10.50 -18.87
CA TYR A 156 9.25 -11.91 -18.52
C TYR A 156 7.88 -12.58 -18.39
N TYR A 157 6.92 -11.95 -17.70
CA TYR A 157 5.56 -12.50 -17.62
C TYR A 157 4.86 -12.55 -18.98
N PHE A 158 5.10 -11.57 -19.87
CA PHE A 158 4.52 -11.60 -21.21
C PHE A 158 5.09 -12.74 -22.05
N GLN A 159 6.39 -13.02 -21.90
CA GLN A 159 7.04 -14.13 -22.59
C GLN A 159 6.50 -15.49 -22.11
N LEU A 160 6.26 -15.65 -20.80
CA LEU A 160 5.56 -16.84 -20.25
C LEU A 160 4.19 -17.08 -20.90
N ILE A 161 3.34 -16.04 -20.96
CA ILE A 161 2.01 -16.16 -21.61
C ILE A 161 2.15 -16.51 -23.09
N LYS A 162 3.10 -15.89 -23.80
CA LYS A 162 3.34 -16.16 -25.22
C LYS A 162 3.76 -17.61 -25.47
N ASN A 163 4.47 -18.21 -24.52
CA ASN A 163 4.89 -19.60 -24.53
C ASN A 163 3.80 -20.59 -24.04
N GLY A 164 2.62 -20.08 -23.66
CA GLY A 164 1.46 -20.90 -23.28
C GLY A 164 1.29 -21.10 -21.77
N TYR A 165 2.14 -20.50 -20.94
CA TYR A 165 2.02 -20.56 -19.48
C TYR A 165 1.05 -19.48 -19.00
N THR A 166 -0.18 -19.89 -18.68
CA THR A 166 -1.21 -19.00 -18.10
C THR A 166 -1.09 -18.85 -16.59
N ASP A 167 -0.46 -19.82 -15.95
CA ASP A 167 -0.14 -19.87 -14.53
C ASP A 167 1.19 -20.60 -14.36
N PHE A 168 1.90 -20.27 -13.29
CA PHE A 168 3.15 -20.94 -12.90
C PHE A 168 3.26 -20.92 -11.38
N ALA A 169 3.67 -22.04 -10.76
CA ALA A 169 3.79 -22.15 -9.30
C ALA A 169 2.53 -21.67 -8.53
N LYS A 170 1.32 -21.97 -9.05
CA LYS A 170 0.01 -21.50 -8.52
C LYS A 170 -0.18 -19.98 -8.53
N VAL A 171 0.58 -19.25 -9.35
CA VAL A 171 0.41 -17.82 -9.60
C VAL A 171 -0.17 -17.62 -11.00
N ASP A 172 -1.26 -16.85 -11.09
CA ASP A 172 -1.85 -16.45 -12.37
C ASP A 172 -1.01 -15.34 -13.02
N ILE A 173 -0.47 -15.62 -14.21
CA ILE A 173 0.44 -14.70 -14.90
C ILE A 173 -0.31 -13.47 -15.42
N ALA A 174 -1.60 -13.61 -15.79
CA ALA A 174 -2.42 -12.46 -16.16
C ALA A 174 -2.67 -11.54 -14.96
N GLY A 175 -2.83 -12.10 -13.76
CA GLY A 175 -2.94 -11.34 -12.51
C GLY A 175 -1.69 -10.50 -12.24
N ARG A 176 -0.51 -11.10 -12.36
CA ARG A 176 0.78 -10.39 -12.25
C ARG A 176 0.92 -9.26 -13.28
N LEU A 177 0.66 -9.55 -14.56
CA LEU A 177 0.68 -8.53 -15.62
C LEU A 177 -0.33 -7.40 -15.34
N GLY A 178 -1.53 -7.74 -14.88
CA GLY A 178 -2.56 -6.78 -14.48
C GLY A 178 -2.02 -5.78 -13.46
N ILE A 179 -1.39 -6.29 -12.39
CA ILE A 179 -0.77 -5.47 -11.35
C ILE A 179 0.39 -4.65 -11.92
N CYS A 180 1.33 -5.24 -12.65
CA CYS A 180 2.47 -4.51 -13.22
C CYS A 180 2.02 -3.36 -14.13
N TYR A 181 1.04 -3.60 -15.00
CA TYR A 181 0.50 -2.55 -15.86
C TYR A 181 -0.23 -1.47 -15.07
N ALA A 182 -0.95 -1.82 -13.99
CA ALA A 182 -1.63 -0.84 -13.15
C ALA A 182 -0.62 0.07 -12.43
N GLN A 183 0.42 -0.53 -11.84
CA GLN A 183 1.49 0.21 -11.15
C GLN A 183 2.34 1.05 -12.12
N SER A 184 2.45 0.65 -13.38
CA SER A 184 3.09 1.44 -14.44
C SER A 184 2.16 2.50 -15.07
N GLY A 185 0.96 2.73 -14.53
CA GLY A 185 -0.01 3.71 -15.04
C GLY A 185 -0.71 3.32 -16.36
N GLN A 186 -0.50 2.10 -16.87
CA GLN A 186 -1.09 1.59 -18.10
C GLN A 186 -2.45 0.93 -17.83
N PHE A 187 -3.38 1.66 -17.21
CA PHE A 187 -4.62 1.14 -16.65
C PHE A 187 -5.52 0.38 -17.65
N LYS A 188 -5.55 0.79 -18.92
CA LYS A 188 -6.34 0.09 -19.96
C LYS A 188 -5.83 -1.34 -20.21
N LYS A 189 -4.51 -1.52 -20.24
CA LYS A 189 -3.89 -2.85 -20.39
C LYS A 189 -4.10 -3.67 -19.13
N ALA A 190 -3.89 -3.05 -17.97
CA ALA A 190 -4.13 -3.68 -16.67
C ALA A 190 -5.54 -4.28 -16.58
N LEU A 191 -6.57 -3.49 -16.90
CA LEU A 191 -7.95 -3.98 -16.91
C LEU A 191 -8.18 -5.14 -17.90
N GLY A 192 -7.51 -5.09 -19.06
CA GLY A 192 -7.53 -6.19 -20.03
C GLY A 192 -7.01 -7.51 -19.45
N TYR A 193 -5.91 -7.46 -18.69
CA TYR A 193 -5.34 -8.64 -18.03
C TYR A 193 -6.13 -9.07 -16.78
N PHE A 194 -6.62 -8.15 -15.95
CA PHE A 194 -7.49 -8.48 -14.82
C PHE A 194 -8.79 -9.19 -15.24
N ASN A 195 -9.29 -8.94 -16.45
CA ASN A 195 -10.46 -9.66 -16.98
C ASN A 195 -10.14 -11.07 -17.51
N GLN A 196 -8.86 -11.43 -17.63
CA GLN A 196 -8.40 -12.75 -18.06
C GLN A 196 -8.02 -13.66 -16.89
N VAL A 197 -7.90 -13.12 -15.67
CA VAL A 197 -7.60 -13.90 -14.46
C VAL A 197 -8.67 -14.96 -14.24
N LYS A 198 -8.25 -16.23 -14.11
CA LYS A 198 -9.17 -17.36 -13.94
C LYS A 198 -9.93 -17.25 -12.61
N PRO A 199 -11.19 -17.74 -12.52
CA PRO A 199 -12.00 -17.61 -11.31
C PRO A 199 -11.33 -18.06 -10.02
N GLU A 200 -10.56 -19.15 -10.06
CA GLU A 200 -9.80 -19.69 -8.91
C GLU A 200 -8.68 -18.78 -8.40
N TYR A 201 -8.23 -17.82 -9.23
CA TYR A 201 -7.20 -16.83 -8.88
C TYR A 201 -7.77 -15.43 -8.65
N GLN A 202 -9.09 -15.24 -8.65
CA GLN A 202 -9.71 -13.97 -8.31
C GLN A 202 -9.74 -13.74 -6.79
N THR A 203 -8.55 -13.61 -6.20
CA THR A 203 -8.37 -13.26 -4.80
C THR A 203 -8.95 -11.87 -4.49
N SER A 204 -9.15 -11.58 -3.20
CA SER A 204 -9.56 -10.25 -2.74
C SER A 204 -8.65 -9.15 -3.27
N ASP A 205 -7.33 -9.37 -3.29
CA ASP A 205 -6.34 -8.43 -3.81
C ASP A 205 -6.50 -8.17 -5.32
N ILE A 206 -6.71 -9.21 -6.14
CA ILE A 206 -6.92 -9.04 -7.58
C ILE A 206 -8.20 -8.24 -7.85
N ARG A 207 -9.29 -8.54 -7.13
CA ARG A 207 -10.55 -7.81 -7.28
C ARG A 207 -10.43 -6.36 -6.82
N PHE A 208 -9.70 -6.11 -5.74
CA PHE A 208 -9.40 -4.77 -5.25
C PHE A 208 -8.58 -3.97 -6.28
N GLN A 209 -7.48 -4.53 -6.78
CA GLN A 209 -6.63 -3.89 -7.81
C GLN A 209 -7.41 -3.62 -9.10
N LYS A 210 -8.32 -4.52 -9.49
CA LYS A 210 -9.24 -4.31 -10.61
C LYS A 210 -10.19 -3.13 -10.35
N GLY A 211 -10.79 -3.06 -9.17
CA GLY A 211 -11.65 -1.94 -8.76
C GLY A 211 -10.93 -0.59 -8.80
N LEU A 212 -9.72 -0.53 -8.22
CA LEU A 212 -8.85 0.65 -8.29
C LEU A 212 -8.53 1.05 -9.74
N THR A 213 -8.18 0.08 -10.57
CA THR A 213 -7.88 0.31 -12.00
C THR A 213 -9.08 0.88 -12.75
N GLN A 214 -10.29 0.42 -12.43
CA GLN A 214 -11.53 0.97 -13.01
C GLN A 214 -11.77 2.41 -12.55
N LEU A 215 -11.49 2.75 -11.28
CA LEU A 215 -11.59 4.14 -10.79
C LEU A 215 -10.63 5.07 -11.53
N GLN A 216 -9.37 4.64 -11.74
CA GLN A 216 -8.37 5.41 -12.49
C GLN A 216 -8.75 5.63 -13.95
N LEU A 217 -9.49 4.68 -14.55
CA LEU A 217 -10.04 4.82 -15.91
C LEU A 217 -11.29 5.70 -15.97
N GLY A 218 -11.86 6.09 -14.84
CA GLY A 218 -13.15 6.79 -14.76
C GLY A 218 -14.37 5.88 -14.95
N ASP A 219 -14.18 4.56 -14.98
CA ASP A 219 -15.25 3.54 -15.06
C ASP A 219 -15.90 3.35 -13.66
N THR A 220 -16.34 4.45 -13.03
CA THR A 220 -16.74 4.49 -11.62
C THR A 220 -17.90 3.54 -11.28
N GLU A 221 -18.91 3.40 -12.15
CA GLU A 221 -20.00 2.43 -11.92
C GLU A 221 -19.52 0.97 -11.88
N LYS A 222 -18.55 0.59 -12.72
CA LYS A 222 -17.99 -0.77 -12.72
C LYS A 222 -17.12 -1.00 -11.50
N ALA A 223 -16.39 0.04 -11.08
CA ALA A 223 -15.58 0.00 -9.86
C ALA A 223 -16.45 -0.23 -8.62
N ILE A 224 -17.57 0.50 -8.51
CA ILE A 224 -18.56 0.32 -7.43
C ILE A 224 -18.98 -1.14 -7.38
N LYS A 225 -19.45 -1.70 -8.51
CA LYS A 225 -19.89 -3.10 -8.54
C LYS A 225 -18.77 -4.08 -8.13
N THR A 226 -17.56 -3.90 -8.66
CA THR A 226 -16.43 -4.79 -8.35
C THR A 226 -16.06 -4.74 -6.86
N LEU A 227 -16.07 -3.56 -6.25
CA LEU A 227 -15.74 -3.37 -4.83
C LEU A 227 -16.89 -3.82 -3.91
N GLU A 228 -18.15 -3.67 -4.32
CA GLU A 228 -19.29 -4.25 -3.60
C GLU A 228 -19.24 -5.78 -3.59
N ASP A 229 -19.03 -6.40 -4.76
CA ASP A 229 -18.90 -7.85 -4.87
C ASP A 229 -17.73 -8.35 -4.00
N LEU A 230 -16.62 -7.61 -3.94
CA LEU A 230 -15.50 -7.90 -3.05
C LEU A 230 -15.90 -7.86 -1.56
N ILE A 231 -16.51 -6.78 -1.09
CA ILE A 231 -16.89 -6.61 0.32
C ILE A 231 -17.95 -7.64 0.74
N ASN A 232 -18.86 -8.00 -0.17
CA ASN A 232 -19.88 -9.02 0.10
C ASN A 232 -19.26 -10.42 0.34
N ASP A 233 -18.21 -10.75 -0.40
CA ASP A 233 -17.50 -12.03 -0.28
C ASP A 233 -16.46 -12.02 0.85
N ASP A 234 -15.80 -10.89 1.07
CA ASP A 234 -14.74 -10.69 2.07
C ASP A 234 -14.94 -9.35 2.79
N ASN A 235 -15.85 -9.36 3.78
CA ASN A 235 -16.21 -8.17 4.54
C ASN A 235 -15.08 -7.66 5.45
N GLN A 236 -14.02 -8.45 5.65
CA GLN A 236 -12.84 -8.07 6.45
C GLN A 236 -11.79 -7.32 5.61
N TYR A 237 -11.98 -7.19 4.30
CA TYR A 237 -11.06 -6.47 3.41
C TYR A 237 -11.19 -4.94 3.59
N ALA A 238 -10.66 -4.43 4.70
CA ALA A 238 -10.82 -3.05 5.16
C ALA A 238 -10.43 -1.99 4.11
N SER A 239 -9.41 -2.27 3.29
CA SER A 239 -8.91 -1.36 2.26
C SER A 239 -9.92 -1.06 1.14
N ALA A 240 -10.97 -1.88 0.96
CA ALA A 240 -12.00 -1.63 -0.06
C ALA A 240 -13.00 -0.55 0.33
N TYR A 241 -13.28 -0.35 1.62
CA TYR A 241 -14.34 0.57 2.08
C TYR A 241 -14.07 2.04 1.73
N PRO A 242 -12.86 2.60 1.96
CA PRO A 242 -12.59 3.99 1.59
C PRO A 242 -12.74 4.23 0.08
N GLU A 243 -12.29 3.27 -0.73
CA GLU A 243 -12.31 3.39 -2.20
C GLU A 243 -13.73 3.26 -2.75
N LEU A 244 -14.56 2.37 -2.20
CA LEU A 244 -15.97 2.26 -2.54
C LEU A 244 -16.76 3.51 -2.12
N ALA A 245 -16.47 4.06 -0.93
CA ALA A 245 -17.12 5.28 -0.45
C ALA A 245 -16.81 6.49 -1.35
N LYS A 246 -15.54 6.69 -1.73
CA LYS A 246 -15.14 7.72 -2.71
C LYS A 246 -15.79 7.51 -4.07
N ALA A 247 -15.89 6.26 -4.51
CA ALA A 247 -16.55 5.95 -5.78
C ALA A 247 -18.03 6.36 -5.74
N TYR A 248 -18.73 6.12 -4.63
CA TYR A 248 -20.09 6.59 -4.42
C TYR A 248 -20.20 8.10 -4.32
N GLU A 249 -19.27 8.77 -3.64
CA GLU A 249 -19.21 10.23 -3.54
C GLU A 249 -19.04 10.89 -4.90
N LYS A 250 -18.15 10.37 -5.75
CA LYS A 250 -17.94 10.86 -7.12
C LYS A 250 -19.21 10.78 -7.99
N GLU A 251 -20.07 9.81 -7.70
CA GLU A 251 -21.40 9.65 -8.31
C GLU A 251 -22.50 10.45 -7.59
N ASN A 252 -22.15 11.30 -6.61
CA ASN A 252 -23.04 12.06 -5.73
C ASN A 252 -24.04 11.19 -4.94
N LYS A 253 -23.70 9.92 -4.71
CA LYS A 253 -24.50 8.94 -3.96
C LYS A 253 -24.13 8.95 -2.48
N TYR A 254 -24.30 10.12 -1.85
CA TYR A 254 -23.79 10.38 -0.50
C TYR A 254 -24.39 9.47 0.59
N GLN A 255 -25.66 9.06 0.48
CA GLN A 255 -26.25 8.15 1.46
C GLN A 255 -25.62 6.74 1.38
N GLN A 256 -25.32 6.25 0.19
CA GLN A 256 -24.61 4.98 -0.01
C GLN A 256 -23.17 5.10 0.49
N ALA A 257 -22.47 6.19 0.14
CA ALA A 257 -21.11 6.44 0.62
C ALA A 257 -21.04 6.42 2.15
N LEU A 258 -21.97 7.10 2.83
CA LEU A 258 -22.02 7.12 4.30
C LEU A 258 -22.24 5.73 4.89
N ARG A 259 -23.11 4.90 4.28
CA ARG A 259 -23.33 3.53 4.73
C ARG A 259 -22.06 2.68 4.62
N VAL A 260 -21.38 2.75 3.48
CA VAL A 260 -20.12 2.04 3.25
C VAL A 260 -19.05 2.45 4.25
N VAL A 261 -18.90 3.75 4.53
CA VAL A 261 -17.96 4.21 5.55
C VAL A 261 -18.33 3.69 6.94
N GLN A 262 -19.62 3.66 7.30
CA GLN A 262 -20.07 3.11 8.59
C GLN A 262 -19.80 1.60 8.72
N GLU A 263 -19.98 0.84 7.63
CA GLU A 263 -19.62 -0.58 7.57
C GLU A 263 -18.10 -0.75 7.71
N GLY A 264 -17.30 0.04 6.99
CA GLY A 264 -15.84 0.03 7.11
C GLY A 264 -15.35 0.36 8.52
N LEU A 265 -15.97 1.33 9.19
CA LEU A 265 -15.66 1.67 10.59
C LEU A 265 -16.06 0.57 11.59
N SER A 266 -16.96 -0.36 11.21
CA SER A 266 -17.27 -1.52 12.03
C SER A 266 -16.20 -2.63 11.93
N VAL A 267 -15.43 -2.62 10.84
CA VAL A 267 -14.29 -3.52 10.59
C VAL A 267 -13.01 -2.93 11.18
N ASP A 268 -12.75 -1.65 10.93
CA ASP A 268 -11.59 -0.92 11.44
C ASP A 268 -12.03 0.39 12.13
N GLN A 269 -12.28 0.28 13.44
CA GLN A 269 -12.75 1.40 14.26
C GLN A 269 -11.68 2.46 14.58
N TYR A 270 -10.42 2.21 14.23
CA TYR A 270 -9.29 3.12 14.48
C TYR A 270 -8.83 3.84 13.22
N ASN A 271 -9.50 3.61 12.10
CA ASN A 271 -9.20 4.25 10.82
C ASN A 271 -9.61 5.73 10.81
N GLU A 272 -8.67 6.63 11.12
CA GLU A 272 -8.89 8.07 11.11
C GLU A 272 -9.32 8.58 9.73
N TYR A 273 -8.84 7.92 8.67
CA TYR A 273 -9.16 8.28 7.30
C TYR A 273 -10.65 8.07 6.97
N LEU A 274 -11.22 6.94 7.39
CA LEU A 274 -12.66 6.69 7.25
C LEU A 274 -13.50 7.69 8.05
N TYR A 275 -13.04 8.13 9.23
CA TYR A 275 -13.74 9.19 9.96
C TYR A 275 -13.69 10.54 9.24
N SER A 276 -12.54 10.92 8.66
CA SER A 276 -12.41 12.14 7.84
C SER A 276 -13.33 12.07 6.60
N LEU A 277 -13.35 10.94 5.90
CA LEU A 277 -14.24 10.74 4.75
C LEU A 277 -15.74 10.78 5.15
N ALA A 278 -16.09 10.21 6.32
CA ALA A 278 -17.45 10.31 6.85
C ALA A 278 -17.86 11.77 7.11
N ALA A 279 -16.94 12.60 7.61
CA ALA A 279 -17.18 14.02 7.83
C ALA A 279 -17.42 14.77 6.51
N GLU A 280 -16.63 14.49 5.48
CA GLU A 280 -16.82 15.06 4.14
C GLU A 280 -18.18 14.69 3.54
N ILE A 281 -18.54 13.40 3.56
CA ILE A 281 -19.83 12.90 3.07
C ILE A 281 -21.00 13.51 3.84
N THR A 282 -20.88 13.65 5.16
CA THR A 282 -21.96 14.25 5.98
C THR A 282 -22.08 15.76 5.79
N SER A 283 -21.00 16.45 5.42
CA SER A 283 -21.05 17.84 4.96
C SER A 283 -21.94 17.98 3.72
N HIS A 284 -21.76 17.11 2.72
CA HIS A 284 -22.61 17.07 1.52
C HIS A 284 -24.08 16.75 1.82
N LEU A 285 -24.35 15.95 2.84
CA LEU A 285 -25.71 15.65 3.30
C LEU A 285 -26.32 16.77 4.16
N GLY A 286 -25.53 17.75 4.59
CA GLY A 286 -25.95 18.83 5.50
C GLY A 286 -26.19 18.37 6.94
N ASP A 287 -25.75 17.16 7.33
CA ASP A 287 -25.87 16.67 8.70
C ASP A 287 -24.71 17.17 9.58
N GLN A 288 -24.83 18.43 10.00
CA GLN A 288 -23.84 19.13 10.82
C GLN A 288 -23.54 18.40 12.15
N LYS A 289 -24.53 17.72 12.72
CA LYS A 289 -24.37 17.00 13.99
C LYS A 289 -23.48 15.78 13.80
N LEU A 290 -23.74 15.01 12.74
CA LEU A 290 -22.98 13.81 12.44
C LEU A 290 -21.58 14.17 11.94
N MET A 291 -21.45 15.23 11.14
CA MET A 291 -20.16 15.79 10.73
C MET A 291 -19.27 16.14 11.92
N LYS A 292 -19.78 16.90 12.92
CA LYS A 292 -19.03 17.21 14.15
C LYS A 292 -18.57 15.94 14.86
N LYS A 293 -19.46 14.93 14.99
CA LYS A 293 -19.14 13.67 15.65
C LYS A 293 -17.95 12.96 14.96
N TYR A 294 -17.95 12.92 13.63
CA TYR A 294 -16.89 12.27 12.87
C TYR A 294 -15.58 13.06 12.89
N LEU A 295 -15.61 14.39 12.77
CA LEU A 295 -14.41 15.23 12.89
C LEU A 295 -13.74 15.12 14.26
N VAL A 296 -14.53 15.11 15.34
CA VAL A 296 -14.01 14.90 16.70
C VAL A 296 -13.31 13.54 16.79
N LYS A 297 -13.93 12.48 16.26
CA LYS A 297 -13.34 11.14 16.30
C LYS A 297 -12.08 11.02 15.44
N ALA A 298 -12.08 11.60 14.24
CA ALA A 298 -10.92 11.64 13.37
C ALA A 298 -9.73 12.32 14.06
N HIS A 299 -9.97 13.48 14.68
CA HIS A 299 -8.92 14.24 15.38
C HIS A 299 -8.47 13.57 16.69
N GLU A 300 -9.36 12.88 17.41
CA GLU A 300 -8.98 12.08 18.59
C GLU A 300 -8.03 10.93 18.24
N LEU A 301 -8.18 10.32 17.05
CA LEU A 301 -7.35 9.21 16.59
C LEU A 301 -6.01 9.66 16.01
N ALA A 302 -5.99 10.80 15.31
CA ALA A 302 -4.79 11.37 14.70
C ALA A 302 -4.68 12.89 14.96
N PRO A 303 -4.36 13.30 16.21
CA PRO A 303 -4.31 14.72 16.60
C PRO A 303 -3.21 15.50 15.87
N GLU A 304 -2.16 14.84 15.38
CA GLU A 304 -1.08 15.40 14.57
C GLU A 304 -1.42 15.55 13.08
N ASN A 305 -2.51 14.96 12.61
CA ASN A 305 -2.92 15.07 11.21
C ASN A 305 -3.49 16.47 10.94
N MET A 306 -2.68 17.31 10.28
CA MET A 306 -3.03 18.70 10.00
C MET A 306 -4.25 18.83 9.10
N THR A 307 -4.44 17.92 8.14
CA THR A 307 -5.60 17.94 7.24
C THR A 307 -6.90 17.79 8.01
N ILE A 308 -6.97 16.83 8.94
CA ILE A 308 -8.14 16.60 9.79
C ILE A 308 -8.37 17.79 10.73
N THR A 309 -7.30 18.32 11.32
CA THR A 309 -7.36 19.49 12.20
C THR A 309 -7.91 20.73 11.47
N LEU A 310 -7.45 20.97 10.24
CA LEU A 310 -7.93 22.07 9.40
C LEU A 310 -9.39 21.87 8.99
N GLN A 311 -9.79 20.67 8.59
CA GLN A 311 -11.19 20.34 8.31
C GLN A 311 -12.07 20.62 9.54
N TYR A 312 -11.62 20.23 10.73
CA TYR A 312 -12.38 20.46 11.96
C TYR A 312 -12.44 21.94 12.33
N SER A 313 -11.34 22.66 12.21
CA SER A 313 -11.30 24.12 12.42
C SER A 313 -12.24 24.86 11.47
N ASN A 314 -12.20 24.55 10.17
CA ASN A 314 -13.07 25.16 9.16
C ASN A 314 -14.56 24.90 9.46
N PHE A 315 -14.90 23.70 9.92
CA PHE A 315 -16.24 23.38 10.39
C PHE A 315 -16.67 24.26 11.57
N LEU A 316 -15.81 24.42 12.59
CA LEU A 316 -16.12 25.25 13.76
C LEU A 316 -16.28 26.73 13.39
N LEU A 317 -15.44 27.24 12.49
CA LEU A 317 -15.55 28.60 11.96
C LEU A 317 -16.90 28.83 11.27
N HIS A 318 -17.31 27.90 10.39
CA HIS A 318 -18.61 27.95 9.70
C HIS A 318 -19.79 27.92 10.68
N GLN A 319 -19.67 27.16 11.76
CA GLN A 319 -20.70 27.09 12.81
C GLN A 319 -20.65 28.25 13.82
N HIS A 320 -19.69 29.16 13.66
CA HIS A 320 -19.39 30.22 14.63
C HIS A 320 -19.12 29.71 16.06
N ASP A 321 -18.57 28.51 16.20
CA ASP A 321 -18.16 27.90 17.47
C ASP A 321 -16.70 28.30 17.80
N ASP A 322 -16.50 29.60 18.00
CA ASP A 322 -15.17 30.22 18.08
C ASP A 322 -14.38 29.80 19.31
N GLU A 323 -15.05 29.62 20.46
CA GLU A 323 -14.40 29.12 21.68
C GLU A 323 -13.83 27.71 21.47
N ALA A 324 -14.58 26.83 20.79
CA ALA A 324 -14.09 25.49 20.48
C ALA A 324 -12.94 25.52 19.48
N ASN A 325 -12.99 26.41 18.47
CA ASN A 325 -11.93 26.54 17.48
C ASN A 325 -10.62 27.05 18.13
N ILE A 326 -10.71 28.04 19.01
CA ILE A 326 -9.57 28.53 19.79
C ILE A 326 -8.99 27.40 20.64
N LYS A 327 -9.84 26.65 21.35
CA LYS A 327 -9.40 25.51 22.18
C LYS A 327 -8.73 24.41 21.36
N LEU A 328 -9.20 24.16 20.14
CA LEU A 328 -8.64 23.17 19.22
C LEU A 328 -7.24 23.58 18.75
N LEU A 329 -7.09 24.84 18.31
CA LEU A 329 -5.89 25.29 17.62
C LEU A 329 -4.81 25.89 18.55
N SER A 330 -5.19 26.59 19.62
CA SER A 330 -4.22 27.29 20.48
C SER A 330 -3.10 26.41 21.04
N PRO A 331 -3.30 25.11 21.38
CA PRO A 331 -2.22 24.26 21.86
C PRO A 331 -1.23 23.83 20.76
N LEU A 332 -1.64 23.90 19.49
CA LEU A 332 -0.86 23.44 18.34
C LEU A 332 0.10 24.50 17.82
N VAL A 333 -0.18 25.76 18.14
CA VAL A 333 0.59 26.89 17.68
C VAL A 333 1.83 27.12 18.55
N LYS A 334 3.00 26.89 17.95
CA LYS A 334 4.32 27.19 18.53
C LYS A 334 5.05 28.16 17.61
N GLU A 335 5.92 28.99 18.19
CA GLU A 335 6.76 29.90 17.41
C GLU A 335 7.65 29.06 16.44
N ASP A 336 7.63 29.45 15.16
CA ASP A 336 8.46 29.00 14.03
C ASP A 336 8.14 27.69 13.25
N GLU A 337 7.22 26.82 13.68
CA GLU A 337 6.94 25.53 12.97
C GLU A 337 5.45 25.30 12.59
N THR A 338 4.59 26.29 12.78
CA THR A 338 3.14 26.12 12.62
C THR A 338 2.68 26.37 11.19
N ASP A 339 1.78 25.52 10.66
CA ASP A 339 1.07 25.75 9.40
C ASP A 339 0.37 27.13 9.41
N PRO A 340 0.66 28.03 8.46
CA PRO A 340 0.09 29.37 8.42
C PRO A 340 -1.44 29.41 8.41
N GLN A 341 -2.11 28.39 7.87
CA GLN A 341 -3.58 28.32 7.85
C GLN A 341 -4.17 28.25 9.27
N LEU A 342 -3.45 27.67 10.24
CA LEU A 342 -3.90 27.65 11.63
C LEU A 342 -3.92 29.05 12.24
N TYR A 343 -2.91 29.87 11.95
CA TYR A 343 -2.88 31.26 12.39
C TYR A 343 -4.08 32.01 11.84
N TRP A 344 -4.35 31.90 10.54
CA TRP A 344 -5.49 32.58 9.91
C TRP A 344 -6.83 32.13 10.50
N ASN A 345 -7.02 30.83 10.72
CA ASN A 345 -8.23 30.31 11.35
C ASN A 345 -8.40 30.77 12.80
N LEU A 346 -7.31 30.82 13.58
CA LEU A 346 -7.33 31.36 14.95
C LEU A 346 -7.69 32.85 14.96
N THR A 347 -7.09 33.63 14.08
CA THR A 347 -7.36 35.06 13.96
C THR A 347 -8.85 35.35 13.78
N ARG A 348 -9.53 34.60 12.89
CA ARG A 348 -10.99 34.73 12.69
C ARG A 348 -11.81 34.47 13.95
N SER A 349 -11.37 33.56 14.81
CA SER A 349 -12.05 33.28 16.08
C SER A 349 -11.69 34.28 17.18
N TYR A 350 -10.44 34.72 17.26
CA TYR A 350 -10.05 35.77 18.21
C TYR A 350 -10.71 37.12 17.90
N GLN A 351 -10.82 37.49 16.62
CA GLN A 351 -11.50 38.71 16.21
C GLN A 351 -13.00 38.68 16.58
N ARG A 352 -13.69 37.55 16.36
CA ARG A 352 -15.11 37.40 16.75
C ARG A 352 -15.36 37.29 18.25
N THR A 353 -14.34 36.90 19.02
CA THR A 353 -14.39 36.86 20.49
C THR A 353 -13.80 38.13 21.13
N ASP A 354 -13.57 39.19 20.35
CA ASP A 354 -13.06 40.51 20.79
C ASP A 354 -11.66 40.46 21.45
N GLN A 355 -10.86 39.45 21.12
CA GLN A 355 -9.47 39.30 21.58
C GLN A 355 -8.51 39.88 20.52
N LEU A 356 -8.63 41.19 20.27
CA LEU A 356 -7.99 41.86 19.13
C LEU A 356 -6.46 41.76 19.14
N GLU A 357 -5.81 41.87 20.31
CA GLU A 357 -4.34 41.75 20.41
C GLU A 357 -3.83 40.38 19.92
N LEU A 358 -4.54 39.31 20.26
CA LEU A 358 -4.19 37.95 19.81
C LEU A 358 -4.52 37.75 18.33
N ALA A 359 -5.62 38.32 17.85
CA ALA A 359 -5.94 38.33 16.42
C ALA A 359 -4.82 39.02 15.60
N GLY A 360 -4.35 40.19 16.05
CA GLY A 360 -3.22 40.90 15.44
C GLY A 360 -1.94 40.08 15.41
N LYS A 361 -1.57 39.46 16.54
CA LYS A 361 -0.40 38.56 16.61
C LYS A 361 -0.43 37.47 15.53
N TYR A 362 -1.58 36.82 15.34
CA TYR A 362 -1.71 35.72 14.40
C TYR A 362 -1.92 36.17 12.95
N TYR A 363 -2.47 37.36 12.71
CA TYR A 363 -2.40 38.00 11.39
C TYR A 363 -0.94 38.23 10.97
N GLU A 364 -0.12 38.81 11.84
CA GLU A 364 1.30 39.06 11.56
C GLU A 364 2.07 37.75 11.30
N ALA A 365 1.75 36.67 12.02
CA ALA A 365 2.35 35.35 11.81
C ALA A 365 1.91 34.69 10.48
N ALA A 366 0.67 34.93 10.04
CA ALA A 366 0.12 34.37 8.81
C ALA A 366 0.53 35.15 7.54
N LEU A 367 0.78 36.46 7.69
CA LEU A 367 1.03 37.39 6.59
C LEU A 367 2.15 36.96 5.62
N PRO A 368 3.32 36.46 6.06
CA PRO A 368 4.38 36.06 5.13
C PRO A 368 3.97 34.96 4.14
N ALA A 369 3.04 34.08 4.53
CA ALA A 369 2.54 33.00 3.67
C ALA A 369 1.37 33.43 2.79
N TYR A 370 0.60 34.44 3.22
CA TYR A 370 -0.63 34.87 2.56
C TYR A 370 -0.59 36.31 2.06
N SER A 371 0.60 36.91 1.92
CA SER A 371 0.78 38.29 1.44
C SER A 371 0.24 38.51 0.03
N GLU A 372 0.05 37.46 -0.75
CA GLU A 372 -0.52 37.52 -2.11
C GLU A 372 -1.93 36.92 -2.19
N ASN A 373 -2.56 36.59 -1.05
CA ASN A 373 -3.91 36.04 -1.00
C ASN A 373 -4.93 37.17 -0.77
N PRO A 374 -5.77 37.53 -1.77
CA PRO A 374 -6.69 38.65 -1.64
C PRO A 374 -7.73 38.48 -0.54
N THR A 375 -8.17 37.25 -0.25
CA THR A 375 -9.16 37.00 0.80
C THR A 375 -8.56 37.28 2.18
N PHE A 376 -7.34 36.81 2.41
CA PHE A 376 -6.60 37.08 3.64
C PHE A 376 -6.35 38.59 3.82
N LEU A 377 -5.84 39.27 2.79
CA LEU A 377 -5.55 40.70 2.84
C LEU A 377 -6.82 41.54 3.12
N LYS A 378 -7.95 41.20 2.49
CA LYS A 378 -9.24 41.86 2.74
C LYS A 378 -9.67 41.73 4.21
N GLU A 379 -9.48 40.56 4.82
CA GLU A 379 -9.76 40.35 6.25
C GLU A 379 -8.78 41.14 7.14
N LEU A 380 -7.49 41.17 6.80
CA LEU A 380 -6.46 41.93 7.50
C LEU A 380 -6.71 43.45 7.45
N ILE A 381 -7.08 43.98 6.28
CA ILE A 381 -7.46 45.39 6.08
C ILE A 381 -8.65 45.74 6.98
N ASN A 382 -9.67 44.88 7.02
CA ASN A 382 -10.83 45.09 7.90
C ASN A 382 -10.41 45.10 9.37
N TYR A 383 -9.49 44.22 9.78
CA TYR A 383 -8.93 44.23 11.12
C TYR A 383 -8.19 45.53 11.45
N TYR A 384 -7.28 46.02 10.60
CA TYR A 384 -6.57 47.28 10.84
C TYR A 384 -7.52 48.49 10.88
N ARG A 385 -8.59 48.46 10.08
CA ARG A 385 -9.65 49.47 10.14
C ARG A 385 -10.38 49.42 11.49
N GLU A 386 -10.68 48.24 12.01
CA GLU A 386 -11.32 48.04 13.31
C GLU A 386 -10.43 48.45 14.48
N THR A 387 -9.11 48.20 14.42
CA THR A 387 -8.15 48.56 15.48
C THR A 387 -7.61 49.99 15.37
N GLY A 388 -7.86 50.68 14.26
CA GLY A 388 -7.41 52.05 14.02
C GLY A 388 -5.93 52.17 13.64
N GLU A 389 -5.29 51.08 13.23
CA GLU A 389 -3.89 51.02 12.77
C GLU A 389 -3.74 51.62 11.36
N THR A 390 -3.92 52.94 11.25
CA THR A 390 -4.09 53.66 9.97
C THR A 390 -2.90 53.52 9.02
N ASP A 391 -1.66 53.52 9.55
CA ASP A 391 -0.46 53.37 8.72
C ASP A 391 -0.42 51.99 8.05
N LYS A 392 -0.59 50.91 8.85
CA LYS A 392 -0.63 49.53 8.33
C LYS A 392 -1.83 49.30 7.41
N LEU A 393 -2.98 49.89 7.73
CA LEU A 393 -4.18 49.86 6.89
C LEU A 393 -3.88 50.39 5.48
N MET A 394 -3.22 51.55 5.37
CA MET A 394 -2.90 52.16 4.08
C MET A 394 -1.87 51.37 3.29
N ASP A 395 -0.86 50.83 3.97
CA ASP A 395 0.17 49.99 3.33
C ASP A 395 -0.47 48.72 2.72
N GLU A 396 -1.33 48.03 3.47
CA GLU A 396 -2.00 46.82 2.97
C GLU A 396 -3.10 47.12 1.93
N LEU A 397 -3.81 48.24 2.03
CA LEU A 397 -4.77 48.66 1.00
C LEU A 397 -4.07 48.92 -0.34
N GLU A 398 -2.94 49.63 -0.32
CA GLU A 398 -2.16 49.88 -1.53
C GLU A 398 -1.66 48.56 -2.14
N HIS A 399 -1.17 47.64 -1.31
CA HIS A 399 -0.74 46.33 -1.75
C HIS A 399 -1.89 45.51 -2.34
N TYR A 400 -3.02 45.41 -1.64
CA TYR A 400 -4.22 44.70 -2.11
C TYR A 400 -4.75 45.24 -3.44
N LEU A 401 -4.83 46.57 -3.62
CA LEU A 401 -5.33 47.19 -4.85
C LEU A 401 -4.40 46.98 -6.04
N ARG A 402 -3.10 46.74 -5.83
CA ARG A 402 -2.21 46.28 -6.91
C ARG A 402 -2.57 44.87 -7.39
N LEU A 403 -3.03 44.00 -6.48
CA LEU A 403 -3.46 42.63 -6.80
C LEU A 403 -4.87 42.59 -7.38
N VAL A 404 -5.78 43.39 -6.82
CA VAL A 404 -7.21 43.43 -7.19
C VAL A 404 -7.64 44.87 -7.49
N PRO A 405 -7.18 45.48 -8.59
CA PRO A 405 -7.44 46.89 -8.92
C PRO A 405 -8.90 47.21 -9.29
N THR A 406 -9.76 46.20 -9.32
CA THR A 406 -11.18 46.33 -9.69
C THR A 406 -12.11 46.26 -8.48
N ASP A 407 -11.59 46.06 -7.27
CA ASP A 407 -12.38 46.07 -6.05
C ASP A 407 -12.70 47.53 -5.65
N THR A 408 -13.85 48.01 -6.12
CA THR A 408 -14.30 49.39 -5.88
C THR A 408 -14.50 49.70 -4.41
N GLU A 409 -14.91 48.70 -3.60
CA GLU A 409 -15.11 48.90 -2.16
C GLU A 409 -13.78 49.23 -1.46
N MET A 410 -12.71 48.54 -1.85
CA MET A 410 -11.38 48.79 -1.30
C MET A 410 -10.76 50.08 -1.85
N GLN A 411 -11.06 50.44 -3.10
CA GLN A 411 -10.64 51.73 -3.65
C GLN A 411 -11.31 52.90 -2.92
N ASP A 412 -12.62 52.84 -2.70
CA ASP A 412 -13.35 53.87 -1.95
C ASP A 412 -12.81 54.01 -0.52
N LEU A 413 -12.45 52.88 0.11
CA LEU A 413 -11.83 52.87 1.43
C LEU A 413 -10.42 53.50 1.42
N TYR A 414 -9.61 53.23 0.39
CA TYR A 414 -8.29 53.85 0.24
C TYR A 414 -8.40 55.37 0.08
N ASP A 415 -9.25 55.83 -0.83
CA ASP A 415 -9.47 57.25 -1.10
C ASP A 415 -9.93 58.00 0.17
N GLN A 416 -10.81 57.37 0.96
CA GLN A 416 -11.28 57.93 2.23
C GLN A 416 -10.14 58.21 3.23
N TYR A 417 -9.13 57.34 3.29
CA TYR A 417 -8.03 57.46 4.26
C TYR A 417 -6.83 58.22 3.70
N GLU A 418 -6.67 58.30 2.38
CA GLU A 418 -5.66 59.16 1.73
C GLU A 418 -5.89 60.64 2.06
N ASP A 419 -7.15 61.07 2.11
CA ASP A 419 -7.55 62.46 2.43
C ASP A 419 -7.17 62.92 3.85
N TYR A 420 -6.74 62.03 4.74
CA TYR A 420 -6.35 62.32 6.13
C TYR A 420 -4.83 62.36 6.38
N LYS A 421 -4.00 62.11 5.36
CA LYS A 421 -2.53 62.32 5.42
C LYS A 421 -2.18 63.79 5.19
#